data_AF-A0A377CXS9-F1
#
_entry.id   AF-A0A377CXS9-F1
#
_cell.length_a   1.000
_cell.length_b   1.000
_cell.length_c   1.000
_cell.angle_alpha   90.00
_cell.angle_beta   90.00
_cell.angle_gamma   90.00
#
_symmetry.space_group_name_H-M   'P 1'
#
loop_
_entity.id
_entity.type
_entity.pdbx_description
1 polymer ?
#
loop_
_entity_poly.entity_id
_entity_poly.type
_entity_poly.pdbx_seq_one_letter_code
_entity_poly.pdbx_strand_id
1 'polypeptide(L)' 'MATLTRLFIHPVKSMRGIGLTHALADVSGLAFDRIFMITEPDGTFITARQFPANGTVYSFTCA' A
#
# COMPACT_ATOMS: atom_id res chain seq x y z
N MET A 1 -8.52 -19.42 21.49
CA MET A 1 -7.28 -18.61 21.44
C MET A 1 -6.93 -18.43 19.97
N ALA A 2 -6.80 -17.21 19.47
CA ALA A 2 -6.51 -16.96 18.06
C ALA A 2 -4.99 -16.90 17.85
N THR A 3 -4.49 -17.63 16.85
CA THR A 3 -3.07 -17.65 16.49
C THR A 3 -2.89 -16.98 15.14
N LEU A 4 -1.99 -16.02 15.06
CA LEU A 4 -1.71 -15.26 13.85
C LEU A 4 -0.81 -16.09 12.92
N THR A 5 -1.34 -16.56 11.78
CA THR A 5 -0.61 -17.46 10.88
C THR A 5 0.27 -16.71 9.88
N ARG A 6 -0.18 -15.54 9.40
CA ARG A 6 0.52 -14.72 8.41
C ARG A 6 0.18 -13.25 8.58
N LEU A 7 1.17 -12.40 8.33
CA LEU A 7 1.03 -10.96 8.35
C LEU A 7 1.36 -10.39 6.98
N PHE A 8 0.59 -9.41 6.51
CA PHE A 8 0.80 -8.76 5.23
C PHE A 8 0.63 -7.26 5.37
N ILE A 9 1.49 -6.48 4.72
CA ILE A 9 1.37 -5.03 4.57
C ILE A 9 1.27 -4.64 3.10
N HIS A 10 0.55 -3.57 2.81
CA HIS A 10 0.38 -3.02 1.47
C HIS A 10 0.87 -1.57 1.45
N PRO A 11 2.18 -1.32 1.26
CA PRO A 11 2.74 0.04 1.38
C PRO A 11 2.11 1.04 0.41
N VAL A 12 1.73 0.58 -0.79
CA VAL A 12 0.98 1.38 -1.77
C VAL A 12 -0.45 0.86 -1.85
N LYS A 13 -1.42 1.78 -1.78
CA LYS A 13 -2.84 1.46 -1.91
C LYS A 13 -3.10 0.64 -3.19
N SER A 14 -3.80 -0.48 -3.03
CA SER A 14 -4.20 -1.37 -4.13
C SER A 14 -3.07 -2.10 -4.87
N MET A 15 -1.84 -2.15 -4.32
CA MET A 15 -0.74 -2.97 -4.84
C MET A 15 -0.53 -4.29 -4.06
N ARG A 16 0.38 -5.14 -4.57
CA ARG A 16 0.71 -6.44 -3.99
C ARG A 16 1.18 -6.31 -2.54
N GLY A 17 0.59 -7.11 -1.66
CA GLY A 17 0.98 -7.18 -0.25
C GLY A 17 2.32 -7.87 -0.07
N ILE A 18 3.10 -7.40 0.89
CA ILE A 18 4.38 -7.95 1.31
C ILE A 18 4.13 -8.77 2.57
N GLY A 19 4.53 -10.04 2.54
CA GLY A 19 4.44 -10.92 3.70
C GLY A 19 5.50 -10.55 4.74
N LEU A 20 5.09 -10.44 6.00
CA LEU A 20 5.94 -10.16 7.13
C LEU A 20 5.84 -11.27 8.18
N THR A 21 6.91 -11.43 8.94
CA THR A 21 6.93 -12.28 10.14
C THR A 21 6.58 -11.49 11.41
N HIS A 22 6.80 -10.17 11.39
CA HIS A 22 6.51 -9.24 12.48
C HIS A 22 6.30 -7.83 11.91
N ALA A 23 5.45 -7.03 12.54
CA ALA A 23 5.26 -5.62 12.23
C ALA A 23 5.01 -4.81 13.51
N LEU A 24 5.29 -3.51 13.43
CA LEU A 24 4.99 -2.56 14.49
C LEU A 24 3.53 -2.14 14.35
N ALA A 25 2.75 -2.31 15.42
CA ALA A 25 1.37 -1.85 15.49
C ALA A 25 1.34 -0.45 16.12
N ASP A 26 0.69 0.47 15.43
CA ASP A 26 0.44 1.84 15.89
C ASP A 26 -1.09 2.10 15.90
N VAL A 27 -1.52 3.21 16.50
CA VAL A 27 -2.94 3.64 16.52
C VAL A 27 -3.52 3.80 15.12
N SER A 28 -2.68 4.12 14.15
CA SER A 28 -3.02 4.30 12.74
C SER A 28 -3.07 2.99 11.94
N GLY A 29 -2.55 1.89 12.49
CA GLY A 29 -2.47 0.59 11.82
C GLY A 29 -1.07 -0.03 11.91
N LEU A 30 -0.76 -0.98 11.01
CA LEU A 30 0.60 -1.51 10.91
C LEU A 30 1.51 -0.46 10.28
N ALA A 31 2.70 -0.29 10.85
CA ALA A 31 3.70 0.59 10.27
C ALA A 31 3.93 0.25 8.80
N PHE A 32 3.95 1.27 7.95
CA PHE A 32 4.11 1.16 6.49
C PHE A 32 2.97 0.45 5.76
N ASP A 33 1.79 0.27 6.36
CA ASP A 33 0.59 -0.18 5.65
C ASP A 33 -0.17 1.02 5.07
N ARG A 34 -0.32 1.05 3.74
CA ARG A 34 -1.08 2.03 2.95
C ARG A 34 -0.63 3.49 3.09
N ILE A 35 0.65 3.70 3.39
CA ILE A 35 1.24 5.03 3.53
C ILE A 35 1.42 5.79 2.20
N PHE A 36 1.40 5.06 1.07
CA PHE A 36 1.53 5.67 -0.25
C PHE A 36 0.26 5.52 -1.07
N MET A 37 -0.07 6.58 -1.80
CA MET A 37 -1.11 6.58 -2.82
C MET A 37 -0.51 7.03 -4.15
N ILE A 38 -0.91 6.36 -5.22
CA ILE A 38 -0.50 6.73 -6.57
C ILE A 38 -1.36 7.91 -7.03
N THR A 39 -0.70 9.00 -7.40
CA THR A 39 -1.34 10.16 -8.03
C THR A 39 -0.61 10.50 -9.32
N GLU A 40 -1.33 11.03 -10.29
CA GLU A 40 -0.73 11.75 -11.40
C GLU A 40 -0.02 13.02 -10.87
N PRO A 41 0.90 13.62 -11.65
CA PRO A 41 1.61 14.84 -11.24
C PRO A 41 0.70 16.04 -10.99
N ASP A 42 -0.53 16.00 -11.53
CA ASP A 42 -1.59 16.99 -11.35
C ASP A 42 -2.40 16.78 -10.05
N GLY A 43 -2.14 15.70 -9.31
CA GLY A 43 -2.87 15.31 -8.10
C GLY A 43 -4.09 14.42 -8.35
N THR A 44 -4.34 13.98 -9.59
CA THR A 44 -5.44 13.06 -9.90
C THR A 44 -5.15 11.68 -9.30
N PHE A 45 -6.11 11.15 -8.53
CA PHE A 45 -5.98 9.86 -7.87
C PHE A 45 -6.07 8.70 -8.85
N ILE A 46 -5.03 7.87 -8.91
CA ILE A 46 -5.04 6.67 -9.73
C ILE A 46 -5.49 5.50 -8.85
N THR A 47 -6.61 4.87 -9.22
CA THR A 47 -7.03 3.62 -8.59
C THR A 47 -6.58 2.44 -9.45
N ALA A 48 -6.14 1.34 -8.82
CA ALA A 48 -5.69 0.14 -9.54
C ALA A 48 -6.77 -0.51 -10.43
N ARG A 49 -8.03 -0.04 -10.37
CA ARG A 49 -9.10 -0.47 -11.28
C ARG A 49 -9.04 0.20 -12.65
N GLN A 50 -8.37 1.34 -12.78
CA GLN A 50 -8.31 2.12 -14.02
C GLN A 50 -7.13 1.73 -14.92
N PHE A 51 -6.07 1.13 -14.37
CA PHE A 51 -4.86 0.78 -15.13
C PHE A 51 -4.31 -0.60 -14.74
N PRO A 52 -4.64 -1.67 -15.48
CA PRO A 52 -4.02 -2.97 -15.31
C PRO A 52 -2.62 -2.95 -15.93
N ALA A 53 -1.62 -2.55 -15.15
CA ALA A 53 -0.19 -2.79 -15.41
C ALA A 53 0.35 -2.32 -16.78
N ASN A 54 0.28 -1.01 -17.04
CA ASN A 54 1.07 -0.39 -18.10
C ASN A 54 2.20 0.39 -17.41
N GLY A 55 3.46 0.13 -17.79
CA GLY A 55 4.69 0.56 -17.11
C GLY A 55 5.00 2.05 -17.14
N THR A 56 4.03 2.88 -16.76
CA THR A 56 4.18 4.33 -16.63
C THR A 56 4.80 4.66 -15.27
N VAL A 57 5.79 5.55 -15.26
CA VAL A 57 6.44 6.04 -14.04
C VAL A 57 5.40 6.85 -13.25
N TYR A 58 4.96 6.32 -12.12
CA TYR A 58 4.04 7.01 -11.23
C TYR A 58 4.80 7.78 -10.15
N SER A 59 4.34 9.01 -9.85
CA SER A 59 4.85 9.78 -8.71
C SER A 59 4.29 9.20 -7.41
N PHE A 60 5.17 8.93 -6.44
CA PHE A 60 4.76 8.49 -5.11
C PHE A 60 4.72 9.70 -4.19
N THR A 61 3.51 10.15 -3.85
CA THR A 61 3.33 11.21 -2.85
C THR A 61 3.10 10.54 -1.49
N CYS A 62 3.88 10.95 -0.49
CA CYS A 62 3.63 10.61 0.92
C CYS A 62 2.29 11.25 1.32
N ALA A 63 1.34 10.42 1.77
CA ALA A 63 0.13 10.93 2.42
C ALA A 63 0.42 11.38 3.86
#